data_AF-A0A2M9F3H7-F1
#
_entry.id   AF-A0A2M9F3H7-F1
#
_cell.length_a   1.000
_cell.length_b   1.000
_cell.length_c   1.000
_cell.angle_alpha   90.00
_cell.angle_beta   90.00
_cell.angle_gamma   90.00
#
_symmetry.space_group_name_H-M   'P 1'
#
loop_
_entity.id
_entity.type
_entity.pdbx_description
1 polymer ?
#
loop_
_entity_poly.entity_id
_entity_poly.type
_entity_poly.pdbx_seq_one_letter_code
_entity_poly.pdbx_strand_id
1 'polypeptide(L)'
;MYLQVTIDYMKDEEKFFVQLGDCTETVYMQKQLAQAESLTYLGELAASIAHEIRNPMTSLKGFTQLMQTEASERGGKYLQVIEQEMDRQSSFSLCRFDCN
;
A
#
# COMPACT_ATOMS: atom_id res chain seq x y z
N MET A 1 8.05 27.20 13.59
CA MET A 1 7.46 27.52 14.90
C MET A 1 5.97 27.68 14.71
N TYR A 2 5.18 26.83 15.35
CA TYR A 2 3.71 26.88 15.36
C TYR A 2 3.28 27.39 16.73
N LEU A 3 2.53 28.49 16.74
CA LEU A 3 1.95 29.07 17.95
C LEU A 3 0.44 28.87 17.93
N GLN A 4 -0.08 28.28 18.98
CA GLN A 4 -1.50 28.23 19.26
C GLN A 4 -1.86 29.44 20.13
N VAL A 5 -2.83 30.21 19.66
CA VAL A 5 -3.39 31.35 20.40
C VAL A 5 -4.84 31.05 20.69
N THR A 6 -5.21 31.01 21.96
CA THR A 6 -6.59 30.88 22.42
C THR A 6 -6.98 32.20 23.08
N ILE A 7 -8.12 32.76 22.69
CA ILE A 7 -8.63 34.02 23.22
C ILE A 7 -10.04 33.77 23.76
N ASP A 8 -10.20 34.02 25.05
CA ASP A 8 -11.48 33.88 25.75
C ASP A 8 -11.91 35.25 26.28
N TYR A 9 -13.18 35.60 26.12
CA TYR A 9 -13.74 36.85 26.66
C TYR A 9 -14.53 36.58 27.94
N MET A 10 -14.05 37.16 29.03
CA MET A 10 -14.66 37.05 30.36
C MET A 10 -15.59 38.25 30.57
N LYS A 11 -16.88 38.02 30.30
CA LYS A 11 -17.92 39.06 30.31
C LYS A 11 -18.11 39.72 31.68
N ASP A 12 -17.93 38.97 32.76
CA ASP A 12 -18.11 39.46 34.14
C ASP A 12 -16.99 40.41 34.59
N GLU A 13 -15.80 40.32 33.97
CA GLU A 13 -14.67 41.19 34.30
C GLU A 13 -14.33 42.19 33.18
N GLU A 14 -15.10 42.21 32.07
CA GLU A 14 -14.79 42.95 30.84
C GLU A 14 -13.34 42.75 30.37
N LYS A 15 -12.82 41.52 30.46
CA LYS A 15 -11.42 41.19 30.14
C LYS A 15 -11.32 40.12 29.07
N PHE A 16 -10.25 40.21 28.29
CA PHE A 16 -9.79 39.14 27.41
C PHE A 16 -8.71 38.33 28.12
N PHE A 17 -8.88 37.02 28.16
CA PHE A 17 -7.85 36.07 28.53
C PHE A 17 -7.20 35.56 27.25
N VAL A 18 -5.89 35.75 27.12
CA VAL A 18 -5.12 35.30 25.96
C VAL A 18 -4.11 34.26 26.43
N GLN A 19 -4.22 33.06 25.89
CA GLN A 19 -3.26 31.99 26.10
C GLN A 19 -2.43 31.80 24.83
N LEU A 20 -1.11 31.79 25.01
CA LEU A 20 -0.12 31.49 23.97
C LEU A 20 0.55 30.17 24.33
N GLY A 21 0.58 29.23 23.39
CA GLY A 21 1.27 27.95 23.55
C GLY A 21 2.07 27.62 22.30
N ASP A 22 3.30 27.12 22.47
CA ASP A 22 4.04 26.51 21.36
C ASP A 22 3.51 25.09 21.13
N CYS A 23 3.05 24.81 19.92
CA CYS A 23 2.53 23.51 19.52
C CYS A 23 3.38 22.86 18.41
N THR A 24 4.60 23.36 18.19
CA THR A 24 5.48 22.93 17.09
C THR A 24 5.73 21.43 17.13
N GLU A 25 6.04 20.88 18.31
CA GLU A 25 6.33 19.46 18.49
C GLU A 25 5.09 18.60 18.20
N THR A 26 3.93 18.97 18.75
CA THR A 26 2.65 18.28 18.53
C THR A 26 2.28 18.24 17.05
N VAL A 27 2.40 19.38 16.35
CA VAL A 27 2.11 19.46 14.92
C VAL A 27 3.07 18.59 14.11
N TYR A 28 4.35 18.53 14.50
CA TYR A 28 5.33 17.68 13.82
C TYR A 28 5.02 16.19 14.03
N MET A 29 4.70 15.78 15.26
CA MET A 29 4.30 14.41 15.56
C MET A 29 3.04 13.99 14.80
N GLN A 30 2.02 14.86 14.74
CA GLN A 30 0.81 14.59 13.96
C GLN A 30 1.10 14.39 12.47
N LYS A 31 1.99 15.19 11.89
CA LYS A 31 2.40 15.01 10.48
C LYS A 31 3.12 13.69 10.25
N GLN A 32 4.02 13.30 11.15
CA GLN A 32 4.73 12.02 11.07
C GLN A 32 3.75 10.85 11.19
N LEU A 33 2.79 10.94 12.10
CA LEU A 33 1.77 9.92 12.31
C LEU A 33 0.87 9.79 11.07
N ALA A 34 0.40 10.90 10.50
CA ALA A 34 -0.38 10.90 9.26
C ALA A 34 0.41 10.32 8.07
N GLN A 35 1.72 10.58 7.99
CA GLN A 35 2.58 9.97 6.97
C GLN A 35 2.73 8.46 7.19
N ALA A 36 2.92 8.02 8.43
CA ALA A 36 3.02 6.61 8.76
C ALA A 36 1.71 5.86 8.41
N GLU A 37 0.56 6.40 8.79
CA GLU A 37 -0.75 5.84 8.41
C GLU A 37 -0.89 5.75 6.90
N SER A 38 -0.57 6.82 6.16
CA SER A 38 -0.63 6.81 4.70
C SER A 38 0.26 5.73 4.07
N LEU A 39 1.45 5.49 4.63
CA LEU A 39 2.35 4.43 4.16
C LEU A 39 1.80 3.04 4.48
N THR A 40 1.22 2.84 5.67
CA THR A 40 0.56 1.58 6.04
C THR A 40 -0.58 1.25 5.09
N TYR A 41 -1.48 2.22 4.83
CA TYR A 41 -2.56 2.04 3.86
C TYR A 41 -2.05 1.70 2.46
N LEU A 42 -0.96 2.36 2.01
CA LEU A 42 -0.35 2.04 0.72
C LEU A 42 0.23 0.62 0.69
N GLY A 43 0.80 0.14 1.79
CA GLY A 43 1.29 -1.22 1.94
C GLY A 43 0.16 -2.25 1.84
N GLU A 44 -0.95 -2.03 2.54
CA GLU A 44 -2.14 -2.89 2.45
C GLU A 44 -2.72 -2.92 1.04
N LEU A 45 -2.82 -1.77 0.38
CA LEU A 45 -3.26 -1.67 -1.01
C LEU A 45 -2.31 -2.41 -1.96
N ALA A 46 -1.00 -2.23 -1.79
CA ALA A 46 0.00 -2.92 -2.60
C ALA A 46 -0.08 -4.45 -2.42
N ALA A 47 -0.26 -4.93 -1.19
CA ALA A 47 -0.46 -6.34 -0.90
C ALA A 47 -1.77 -6.88 -1.52
N SER A 48 -2.87 -6.13 -1.42
CA SER A 48 -4.16 -6.48 -2.05
C SER A 48 -4.02 -6.59 -3.57
N ILE A 49 -3.39 -5.61 -4.22
CA ILE A 49 -3.12 -5.63 -5.66
C ILE A 49 -2.24 -6.83 -6.04
N ALA A 50 -1.20 -7.13 -5.26
CA ALA A 50 -0.35 -8.29 -5.50
C ALA A 50 -1.15 -9.61 -5.42
N HIS A 51 -2.06 -9.72 -4.45
CA HIS A 51 -2.98 -10.85 -4.34
C HIS A 51 -3.95 -10.93 -5.52
N GLU A 52 -4.51 -9.81 -5.95
CA GLU A 52 -5.42 -9.76 -7.10
C GLU A 52 -4.74 -10.07 -8.43
N ILE A 53 -3.45 -9.76 -8.61
CA ILE A 53 -2.65 -10.16 -9.78
C ILE A 53 -2.32 -11.66 -9.75
N ARG A 54 -2.06 -12.22 -8.56
CA ARG A 54 -1.76 -13.66 -8.41
C ARG A 54 -2.94 -14.54 -8.84
N ASN A 55 -4.16 -14.10 -8.61
CA ASN A 55 -5.38 -14.85 -8.94
C ASN A 55 -5.54 -15.17 -10.45
N PRO A 56 -5.55 -14.20 -11.38
CA PRO A 56 -5.62 -14.48 -12.81
C PRO A 56 -4.39 -15.24 -13.29
N MET A 57 -3.19 -14.98 -12.74
CA MET A 57 -1.97 -15.71 -13.11
C MET A 57 -2.04 -17.19 -12.74
N THR A 58 -2.60 -17.51 -11.56
CA THR A 58 -2.80 -18.90 -11.12
C THR A 58 -3.80 -19.62 -12.03
N SER A 59 -4.92 -18.97 -12.35
CA SER A 59 -5.91 -19.52 -13.28
C SER A 59 -5.33 -19.73 -14.68
N LEU A 60 -4.55 -18.76 -15.18
CA LEU A 60 -3.87 -18.87 -16.47
C LEU A 60 -2.88 -20.05 -16.51
N LYS A 61 -2.10 -20.23 -15.44
CA LYS A 61 -1.21 -21.39 -15.31
C LYS A 61 -1.98 -22.72 -15.33
N GLY A 62 -3.11 -22.79 -14.64
CA GLY A 62 -3.98 -23.97 -14.69
C GLY A 62 -4.48 -24.27 -16.10
N PHE A 63 -4.92 -23.25 -16.85
CA PHE A 63 -5.34 -23.42 -18.23
C PHE A 63 -4.20 -23.83 -19.16
N THR A 64 -3.00 -23.26 -19.02
CA THR A 64 -1.84 -23.67 -19.84
C THR A 64 -1.45 -25.13 -19.60
N GLN A 65 -1.55 -25.61 -18.36
CA GLN A 65 -1.30 -27.01 -18.00
C GLN A 65 -2.33 -27.95 -18.63
N LEU A 66 -3.61 -27.58 -18.59
CA LEU A 66 -4.67 -28.34 -19.29
C LEU A 66 -4.46 -28.36 -20.80
N MET A 67 -4.04 -27.24 -21.40
CA MET A 67 -3.76 -27.19 -22.83
C MET A 67 -2.53 -28.03 -23.22
N GLN A 68 -1.54 -28.20 -22.33
CA GLN A 68 -0.37 -29.04 -22.61
C GLN A 68 -0.74 -30.52 -22.79
N THR A 69 -1.79 -31.01 -22.12
CA THR A 69 -2.18 -32.43 -22.22
C THR A 69 -2.76 -32.81 -23.59
N GLU A 70 -3.24 -31.83 -24.35
CA GLU A 70 -3.87 -32.02 -25.66
C GLU A 70 -3.07 -31.37 -26.81
N ALA A 71 -1.94 -30.73 -26.52
CA ALA A 71 -1.18 -29.97 -27.49
C ALA A 71 -0.33 -30.86 -28.42
N SER A 72 -0.29 -30.50 -29.71
CA SER A 72 0.74 -31.01 -30.63
C SER A 72 2.15 -30.57 -30.21
N GLU A 73 3.19 -31.25 -30.69
CA GLU A 73 4.60 -30.95 -30.36
C GLU A 73 4.99 -29.47 -30.54
N ARG A 74 4.39 -28.80 -31.54
CA ARG A 74 4.58 -27.37 -31.80
C ARG A 74 3.79 -26.49 -30.82
N GLY A 75 2.58 -26.89 -30.44
CA GLY A 75 1.76 -26.21 -29.44
C GLY A 75 2.37 -26.28 -28.03
N GLY A 76 2.96 -27.43 -27.67
CA GLY A 76 3.66 -27.63 -26.41
C GLY A 76 4.82 -26.65 -26.20
N LYS A 77 5.60 -26.36 -27.27
CA LYS A 77 6.69 -25.37 -27.20
C LYS A 77 6.20 -23.95 -26.90
N TYR A 78 5.07 -23.53 -27.48
CA TYR A 78 4.50 -22.20 -27.18
C TYR A 78 3.96 -22.14 -25.76
N LEU A 79 3.27 -23.19 -25.29
CA LEU A 79 2.77 -23.27 -23.92
C LEU A 79 3.89 -23.27 -22.89
N GLN A 80 5.02 -23.92 -23.18
CA GLN A 80 6.20 -23.92 -22.31
C GLN A 80 6.82 -22.52 -22.19
N VAL A 81 6.88 -21.75 -23.28
CA VAL A 81 7.35 -20.35 -23.24
C VAL A 81 6.41 -19.48 -22.41
N ILE A 82 5.10 -19.67 -22.56
CA ILE A 82 4.09 -18.93 -21.77
C ILE A 82 4.24 -19.26 -20.28
N GLU A 83 4.35 -20.54 -19.91
CA GLU A 83 4.57 -20.94 -18.52
C GLU A 83 5.86 -20.35 -17.94
N GLN A 84 6.96 -20.37 -18.70
CA GLN A 84 8.23 -19.77 -18.27
C GLN A 84 8.10 -18.27 -18.00
N GLU A 85 7.37 -17.55 -18.84
CA GLU A 85 7.16 -16.10 -18.64
C GLU A 85 6.22 -15.81 -17.46
N MET A 86 5.22 -16.66 -17.23
CA MET A 86 4.35 -16.57 -16.05
C MET A 86 5.10 -16.85 -14.74
N ASP A 87 6.01 -17.83 -14.73
CA ASP A 87 6.86 -18.15 -13.59
C ASP A 87 7.88 -17.02 -13.32
N ARG A 88 8.37 -16.36 -14.37
CA ARG A 88 9.25 -15.19 -14.23
C ARG A 88 8.54 -13.98 -13.62
N GLN A 89 7.27 -13.74 -13.98
CA GLN A 89 6.47 -12.63 -13.44
C GLN A 89 6.06 -12.83 -11.99
N SER A 90 5.75 -14.06 -11.59
CA SER A 90 5.38 -14.40 -10.21
C SER A 90 6.57 -14.29 -9.23
N SER A 91 7.80 -14.37 -9.72
CA SER A 91 9.01 -14.07 -8.93
C SER A 91 9.15 -12.59 -8.57
N PHE A 92 8.52 -11.67 -9.31
CA PHE A 92 8.62 -10.23 -9.09
C PHE A 92 7.80 -9.75 -7.87
N SER A 93 6.84 -10.54 -7.38
CA SER A 93 5.91 -10.15 -6.31
C SER A 93 6.37 -10.52 -4.89
N LEU A 94 7.54 -11.14 -4.72
CA LEU A 94 7.96 -11.74 -3.43
C LEU A 94 9.18 -11.10 -2.76
N CYS A 95 9.80 -10.06 -3.32
CA CYS A 95 11.08 -9.56 -2.80
C CYS A 95 11.01 -8.23 -2.01
N ARG A 96 9.83 -7.71 -1.61
CA ARG A 96 9.84 -6.45 -0.84
C ARG A 96 8.73 -6.14 0.16
N PHE A 97 7.82 -7.08 0.44
CA PHE A 97 6.70 -6.80 1.36
C PHE A 97 6.61 -7.72 2.58
N ASP A 98 7.47 -8.73 2.68
CA ASP A 98 7.60 -9.56 3.88
C ASP A 98 8.72 -9.00 4.77
N CYS A 99 8.46 -7.88 5.43
CA CYS A 99 9.16 -7.52 6.67
C CYS A 99 8.12 -7.12 7.71
N ASN A 100 7.87 -8.06 8.61
CA ASN A 100 7.49 -7.80 10.01
C ASN A 100 8.41 -6.74 10.63
#